data_AF-Q841U5-F1
#
_entry.id   AF-Q841U5-F1
#
_cell.length_a   1.000
_cell.length_b   1.000
_cell.length_c   1.000
_cell.angle_alpha   90.00
_cell.angle_beta   90.00
_cell.angle_gamma   90.00
#
_symmetry.space_group_name_H-M   'P 1'
#
loop_
_entity.id
_entity.type
_entity.pdbx_description
1 polymer ?
#
loop_
_entity_poly.entity_id
_entity_poly.type
_entity_poly.pdbx_seq_one_letter_code
_entity_poly.pdbx_strand_id
1 'polypeptide(L)'
;MLNITDKKVEEKIPAWLRLGFRPFFLLGSVYAIIAIAVWVWIFQTGQPTQLQVPGLWWHVHEMLFGFAMAIVAGFLLTAVQNWTGINGTKHYRLALLVALWLLPRILLWTPTPLWLTSSIEALFLALVAFEIGSRVVQAKGWRNLFFVPLFLLAIGANFASYATIKGMPPFTSSAVWQAMLWWFTLLLSVMGARVIPFFTARRFNFEKANPIVWLDWAANLPLVMLFLLSFFPVTMAQLGQPLMVIAGGAQLVRFIRWKPWLTLSEPLVWSLHAAYLCLPLSLLLRGLLDNPFASHNLI
;
A
#
# COMPACT_ATOMS: atom_id res chain seq x y z
N MET A 1 2.06 20.49 24.78
CA MET A 1 2.10 21.76 24.01
C MET A 1 1.07 21.64 22.90
N LEU A 2 0.07 22.52 22.87
CA LEU A 2 -0.85 22.58 21.73
C LEU A 2 -0.03 22.99 20.51
N ASN A 3 -0.03 22.15 19.48
CA ASN A 3 0.71 22.39 18.25
C ASN A 3 -0.10 23.40 17.41
N ILE A 4 -0.11 24.67 17.83
CA ILE A 4 -0.83 25.75 17.14
C ILE A 4 -0.05 26.05 15.86
N THR A 5 -0.55 25.56 14.73
CA THR A 5 -0.03 25.91 13.41
C THR A 5 -0.18 27.40 13.16
N ASP A 6 0.94 28.10 13.06
CA ASP A 6 0.97 29.50 12.62
C ASP A 6 0.60 29.58 11.13
N LYS A 7 -0.61 30.07 10.86
CA LYS A 7 -1.16 30.21 9.51
C LYS A 7 -0.25 31.04 8.59
N LYS A 8 0.42 32.08 9.10
CA LYS A 8 1.29 32.94 8.28
C LYS A 8 2.54 32.22 7.80
N VAL A 9 3.05 31.27 8.58
CA VAL A 9 4.19 30.43 8.20
C VAL A 9 3.75 29.33 7.24
N GLU A 10 2.57 28.75 7.47
CA GLU A 10 2.02 27.69 6.61
C GLU A 10 1.60 28.20 5.22
N GLU A 11 1.10 29.43 5.12
CA GLU A 11 0.70 30.03 3.85
C GLU A 11 1.88 30.32 2.92
N LYS A 12 3.07 30.57 3.47
CA LYS A 12 4.32 30.72 2.68
C LYS A 12 4.77 29.42 2.02
N ILE A 13 4.32 28.27 2.49
CA ILE A 13 4.60 26.97 1.88
C ILE A 13 3.67 26.81 0.67
N PRO A 14 4.17 26.44 -0.52
CA PRO A 14 3.31 26.13 -1.67
C PRO A 14 2.24 25.12 -1.28
N ALA A 15 0.98 25.34 -1.71
CA ALA A 15 -0.17 24.57 -1.23
C ALA A 15 -0.01 23.05 -1.39
N TRP A 16 0.66 22.61 -2.44
CA TRP A 16 0.96 21.21 -2.74
C TRP A 16 2.06 20.59 -1.86
N LEU A 17 2.83 21.38 -1.09
CA LEU A 17 3.89 20.89 -0.18
C LEU A 17 3.54 21.05 1.31
N ARG A 18 2.26 21.30 1.63
CA ARG A 18 1.79 21.47 3.02
C ARG A 18 1.43 20.16 3.72
N LEU A 19 1.00 19.15 2.97
CA LEU A 19 0.56 17.85 3.48
C LEU A 19 0.95 16.76 2.48
N GLY A 20 1.41 15.62 3.00
CA GLY A 20 1.88 14.49 2.18
C GLY A 20 0.85 13.96 1.19
N PHE A 21 -0.45 14.01 1.51
CA PHE A 21 -1.47 13.51 0.59
C PHE A 21 -1.50 14.31 -0.72
N ARG A 22 -1.27 15.63 -0.68
CA ARG A 22 -1.50 16.51 -1.84
C ARG A 22 -0.62 16.17 -3.05
N PRO A 23 0.72 16.11 -2.94
CA PRO A 23 1.54 15.82 -4.09
C PRO A 23 1.45 14.35 -4.48
N PHE A 24 1.44 13.43 -3.51
CA PHE A 24 1.44 12.00 -3.81
C PHE A 24 0.12 11.50 -4.41
N PHE A 25 -1.04 12.00 -3.97
CA PHE A 25 -2.32 11.60 -4.58
C PHE A 25 -2.46 12.19 -5.98
N LEU A 26 -2.09 13.47 -6.17
CA LEU A 26 -2.16 14.11 -7.47
C LEU A 26 -1.20 13.44 -8.47
N LEU A 27 0.08 13.38 -8.13
CA LEU A 27 1.11 12.82 -9.01
C LEU A 27 0.92 11.31 -9.19
N GLY A 28 0.56 10.58 -8.14
CA GLY A 28 0.25 9.14 -8.24
C GLY A 28 -0.93 8.87 -9.17
N SER A 29 -2.01 9.64 -9.07
CA SER A 29 -3.19 9.45 -9.95
C SER A 29 -2.89 9.79 -11.41
N VAL A 30 -2.19 10.91 -11.65
CA VAL A 30 -1.74 11.28 -13.00
C VAL A 30 -0.80 10.22 -13.56
N TYR A 31 0.13 9.74 -12.73
CA TYR A 31 1.08 8.71 -13.11
C TYR A 31 0.38 7.38 -13.45
N ALA A 32 -0.65 6.97 -12.71
CA ALA A 32 -1.41 5.76 -13.03
C ALA A 32 -2.04 5.82 -14.42
N ILE A 33 -2.63 6.97 -14.80
CA ILE A 33 -3.21 7.17 -16.14
C ILE A 33 -2.12 7.03 -17.21
N ILE A 34 -0.97 7.69 -17.01
CA ILE A 34 0.16 7.62 -17.94
C ILE A 34 0.70 6.19 -18.04
N ALA A 35 0.95 5.54 -16.90
CA ALA A 35 1.55 4.21 -16.85
C ALA A 35 0.64 3.15 -17.49
N ILE A 36 -0.68 3.23 -17.29
CA ILE A 36 -1.65 2.35 -17.95
C ILE A 36 -1.67 2.61 -19.45
N ALA A 37 -1.70 3.88 -19.90
CA ALA A 37 -1.69 4.21 -21.32
C ALA A 37 -0.42 3.71 -22.02
N VAL A 38 0.74 3.92 -21.40
CA VAL A 38 2.03 3.44 -21.89
C VAL A 38 2.08 1.92 -21.89
N TRP A 39 1.56 1.24 -20.86
CA TRP A 39 1.48 -0.22 -20.84
C TRP A 39 0.62 -0.77 -21.98
N VAL A 40 -0.57 -0.19 -22.21
CA VAL A 40 -1.46 -0.57 -23.31
C VAL A 40 -0.77 -0.37 -24.66
N TRP A 41 0.01 0.70 -24.81
CA TRP A 41 0.82 0.91 -26.01
C TRP A 41 1.89 -0.17 -26.17
N ILE A 42 2.72 -0.44 -25.15
CA ILE A 42 3.74 -1.50 -25.16
C ILE A 42 3.13 -2.86 -25.48
N PHE A 43 1.95 -3.15 -24.92
CA PHE A 43 1.24 -4.40 -25.17
C PHE A 43 0.84 -4.57 -26.65
N GLN A 44 0.51 -3.49 -27.34
CA GLN A 44 0.11 -3.51 -28.75
C GLN A 44 1.31 -3.43 -29.71
N THR A 45 2.34 -2.65 -29.39
CA THR A 45 3.46 -2.36 -30.29
C THR A 45 4.71 -3.18 -30.01
N GLY A 46 4.73 -3.94 -28.91
CA GLY A 46 5.91 -4.67 -28.45
C GLY A 46 6.86 -3.84 -27.60
N GLN A 47 7.98 -4.45 -27.21
CA GLN A 47 8.97 -3.87 -26.29
C GLN A 47 9.68 -2.65 -26.91
N PRO A 48 9.59 -1.46 -26.30
CA PRO A 48 10.32 -0.29 -26.76
C PRO A 48 11.83 -0.41 -26.44
N THR A 49 12.68 0.12 -27.32
CA THR A 49 14.14 0.05 -27.17
C THR A 49 14.69 0.90 -26.03
N GLN A 50 13.98 1.96 -25.65
CA GLN A 50 14.37 2.87 -24.57
C GLN A 50 14.15 2.26 -23.18
N LEU A 51 13.17 1.37 -23.03
CA LEU A 51 12.83 0.78 -21.74
C LEU A 51 13.86 -0.30 -21.37
N GLN A 52 14.60 -0.06 -20.29
CA GLN A 52 15.71 -0.92 -19.85
C GLN A 52 15.27 -2.20 -19.13
N VAL A 53 13.97 -2.43 -19.02
CA VAL A 53 13.36 -3.55 -18.29
C VAL A 53 12.23 -4.18 -19.11
N PRO A 54 11.88 -5.47 -18.89
CA PRO A 54 10.76 -6.09 -19.58
C PRO A 54 9.45 -5.32 -19.34
N GLY A 55 8.66 -5.08 -20.38
CA GLY A 55 7.44 -4.28 -20.29
C GLY A 55 6.44 -4.76 -19.24
N LEU A 56 6.23 -6.09 -19.13
CA LEU A 56 5.33 -6.66 -18.13
C LEU A 56 5.85 -6.40 -16.71
N TRP A 57 7.16 -6.57 -16.50
CA TRP A 57 7.78 -6.27 -15.21
C TRP A 57 7.62 -4.79 -14.87
N TRP A 58 7.86 -3.91 -15.85
CA TRP A 58 7.71 -2.46 -15.68
C TRP A 58 6.29 -2.10 -15.25
N HIS A 59 5.28 -2.60 -15.96
CA HIS A 59 3.89 -2.33 -15.64
C HIS A 59 3.53 -2.73 -14.20
N VAL A 60 3.81 -3.99 -13.83
CA VAL A 60 3.46 -4.50 -12.49
C VAL A 60 4.25 -3.76 -11.41
N HIS A 61 5.53 -3.50 -11.64
CA HIS A 61 6.38 -2.77 -10.71
C HIS A 61 5.89 -1.33 -10.51
N GLU A 62 5.49 -0.64 -11.58
CA GLU A 62 4.98 0.73 -11.49
C GLU A 62 3.57 0.83 -10.90
N MET A 63 2.72 -0.20 -11.05
CA MET A 63 1.44 -0.23 -10.34
C MET A 63 1.63 -0.42 -8.82
N LEU A 64 2.58 -1.27 -8.41
CA LEU A 64 2.83 -1.58 -7.00
C LEU A 64 3.69 -0.51 -6.31
N PHE A 65 4.91 -0.26 -6.81
CA PHE A 65 5.88 0.65 -6.20
C PHE A 65 5.73 2.10 -6.68
N GLY A 66 5.21 2.31 -7.89
CA GLY A 66 4.91 3.65 -8.42
C GLY A 66 3.64 4.22 -7.85
N PHE A 67 2.51 3.72 -8.36
CA PHE A 67 1.19 4.24 -8.02
C PHE A 67 0.77 3.90 -6.60
N ALA A 68 0.62 2.63 -6.26
CA ALA A 68 0.01 2.23 -4.98
C ALA A 68 0.86 2.70 -3.78
N MET A 69 2.18 2.56 -3.85
CA MET A 69 3.07 3.09 -2.81
C MET A 69 3.06 4.62 -2.68
N ALA A 70 2.85 5.38 -3.77
CA ALA A 70 2.65 6.83 -3.66
C ALA A 70 1.42 7.14 -2.82
N ILE A 71 0.29 6.47 -3.09
CA ILE A 71 -0.95 6.65 -2.34
C ILE A 71 -0.75 6.27 -0.86
N VAL A 72 -0.06 5.17 -0.58
CA VAL A 72 0.27 4.77 0.79
C VAL A 72 1.17 5.79 1.50
N ALA A 73 2.22 6.27 0.85
CA ALA A 73 3.11 7.28 1.40
C ALA A 73 2.35 8.58 1.69
N GLY A 74 1.57 9.08 0.73
CA GLY A 74 0.77 10.29 0.90
C GLY A 74 -0.24 10.19 2.04
N PHE A 75 -0.91 9.04 2.15
CA PHE A 75 -1.86 8.76 3.21
C PHE A 75 -1.16 8.70 4.58
N LEU A 76 -0.09 7.92 4.73
CA LEU A 76 0.56 7.72 6.03
C LEU A 76 1.31 8.96 6.53
N LEU A 77 1.97 9.71 5.64
CA LEU A 77 2.62 10.99 5.99
C LEU A 77 1.61 12.03 6.49
N THR A 78 0.34 11.92 6.07
CA THR A 78 -0.74 12.78 6.54
C THR A 78 -1.39 12.22 7.81
N ALA A 79 -1.64 10.91 7.86
CA ALA A 79 -2.29 10.24 8.98
C ALA A 79 -1.42 10.25 10.25
N VAL A 80 -0.10 10.16 10.11
CA VAL A 80 0.82 10.18 11.26
C VAL A 80 0.70 11.48 12.05
N GLN A 81 0.50 12.62 11.40
CA GLN A 81 0.27 13.90 12.07
C GLN A 81 -0.98 13.85 12.96
N ASN A 82 -2.06 13.24 12.48
CA ASN A 82 -3.33 13.18 13.22
C ASN A 82 -3.25 12.30 14.47
N TRP A 83 -2.49 11.21 14.46
CA TRP A 83 -2.40 10.30 15.62
C TRP A 83 -1.26 10.65 16.58
N THR A 84 -0.21 11.33 16.10
CA THR A 84 0.93 11.72 16.95
C THR A 84 0.77 13.14 17.51
N GLY A 85 -0.06 13.98 16.88
CA GLY A 85 -0.14 15.41 17.19
C GLY A 85 1.12 16.20 16.81
N ILE A 86 2.13 15.54 16.22
CA ILE A 86 3.38 16.14 15.77
C ILE A 86 3.21 16.61 14.32
N ASN A 87 3.79 17.76 13.97
CA ASN A 87 3.67 18.31 12.62
C ASN A 87 4.18 17.31 11.57
N GLY A 88 3.39 17.11 10.51
CA GLY A 88 3.72 16.22 9.41
C GLY A 88 4.93 16.69 8.59
N THR A 89 5.29 15.91 7.58
CA THR A 89 6.38 16.25 6.65
C THR A 89 5.92 17.37 5.71
N LYS A 90 6.62 18.50 5.70
CA LYS A 90 6.28 19.69 4.91
C LYS A 90 7.49 20.23 4.13
N HIS A 91 7.22 21.09 3.16
CA HIS A 91 8.22 21.92 2.47
C HIS A 91 9.33 21.09 1.78
N TYR A 92 10.60 21.45 1.97
CA TYR A 92 11.76 20.83 1.32
C TYR A 92 11.85 19.30 1.57
N ARG A 93 11.47 18.82 2.75
CA ARG A 93 11.50 17.37 3.05
C ARG A 93 10.49 16.61 2.21
N LEU A 94 9.31 17.20 2.02
CA LEU A 94 8.27 16.61 1.18
C LEU A 94 8.67 16.68 -0.31
N ALA A 95 9.29 17.78 -0.74
CA ALA A 95 9.82 17.90 -2.10
C ALA A 95 10.90 16.86 -2.39
N LEU A 96 11.80 16.59 -1.42
CA LEU A 96 12.82 15.53 -1.54
C LEU A 96 12.17 14.15 -1.71
N LEU A 97 11.17 13.81 -0.90
CA LEU A 97 10.46 12.53 -1.03
C LEU A 97 9.77 12.39 -2.40
N VAL A 98 9.14 13.47 -2.89
CA VAL A 98 8.52 13.49 -4.22
C VAL A 98 9.56 13.32 -5.33
N ALA A 99 10.72 13.97 -5.21
CA ALA A 99 11.80 13.83 -6.17
C ALA A 99 12.37 12.40 -6.20
N LEU A 100 12.63 11.81 -5.02
CA LEU A 100 13.08 10.43 -4.91
C LEU A 100 12.05 9.43 -5.42
N TRP A 101 10.76 9.72 -5.27
CA TRP A 101 9.71 8.95 -5.90
C TRP A 101 9.70 9.14 -7.43
N LEU A 102 9.85 10.35 -7.95
CA LEU A 102 9.78 10.56 -9.40
C LEU A 102 10.98 9.97 -10.16
N LEU A 103 12.17 9.98 -9.54
CA LEU A 103 13.43 9.60 -10.20
C LEU A 103 13.41 8.17 -10.79
N PRO A 104 13.08 7.09 -10.07
CA PRO A 104 13.06 5.73 -10.62
C PRO A 104 12.21 5.60 -11.88
N ARG A 105 11.07 6.31 -11.93
CA ARG A 105 10.11 6.29 -13.05
C ARG A 105 10.72 6.85 -14.32
N ILE A 106 11.61 7.83 -14.21
CA ILE A 106 12.32 8.42 -15.34
C ILE A 106 13.54 7.54 -15.68
N LEU A 107 14.27 7.09 -14.66
CA LEU A 107 15.52 6.35 -14.83
C LEU A 107 15.36 4.98 -15.48
N LEU A 108 14.17 4.36 -15.42
CA LEU A 108 13.86 3.11 -16.14
C LEU A 108 13.84 3.28 -17.67
N TRP A 109 13.71 4.51 -18.16
CA TRP A 109 13.70 4.87 -19.60
C TRP A 109 15.03 5.43 -20.10
N THR A 110 16.03 5.52 -19.21
CA THR A 110 17.38 6.00 -19.53
C THR A 110 18.37 4.84 -19.38
N PRO A 111 19.57 4.89 -19.99
CA PRO A 111 20.59 3.83 -19.86
C PRO A 111 21.25 3.78 -18.47
N THR A 112 20.50 4.12 -17.42
CA THR A 112 20.99 4.16 -16.04
C THR A 112 21.07 2.74 -15.48
N PRO A 113 22.16 2.41 -14.75
CA PRO A 113 22.27 1.10 -14.13
C PRO A 113 21.13 0.79 -13.15
N LEU A 114 20.51 -0.38 -13.29
CA LEU A 114 19.35 -0.80 -12.47
C LEU A 114 19.62 -0.78 -10.95
N TRP A 115 20.86 -1.01 -10.52
CA TRP A 115 21.21 -0.96 -9.09
C TRP A 115 21.03 0.44 -8.52
N LEU A 116 21.33 1.48 -9.30
CA LEU A 116 21.16 2.87 -8.88
C LEU A 116 19.67 3.23 -8.78
N THR A 117 18.89 2.87 -9.81
CA THR A 117 17.42 3.03 -9.82
C THR A 117 16.77 2.37 -8.61
N SER A 118 17.12 1.09 -8.34
CA SER A 118 16.60 0.35 -7.18
C SER A 118 16.99 0.98 -5.84
N SER A 119 18.20 1.54 -5.75
CA SER A 119 18.71 2.16 -4.52
C SER A 119 18.00 3.49 -4.23
N ILE A 120 17.71 4.28 -5.26
CA ILE A 120 16.94 5.54 -5.13
C ILE A 120 15.52 5.25 -4.67
N GLU A 121 14.89 4.21 -5.23
CA GLU A 121 13.55 3.78 -4.82
C GLU A 121 13.52 3.24 -3.38
N ALA A 122 14.51 2.42 -3.01
CA ALA A 122 14.67 1.96 -1.64
C ALA A 122 14.89 3.13 -0.67
N LEU A 123 15.65 4.16 -1.08
CA LEU A 123 15.86 5.37 -0.29
C LEU A 123 14.55 6.15 -0.09
N PHE A 124 13.71 6.27 -1.12
CA PHE A 124 12.36 6.82 -0.97
C PHE A 124 11.57 6.07 0.12
N LEU A 125 11.50 4.74 0.03
CA LEU A 125 10.78 3.92 1.01
C LEU A 125 11.36 4.06 2.43
N ALA A 126 12.68 4.07 2.55
CA ALA A 126 13.38 4.20 3.83
C ALA A 126 13.14 5.56 4.47
N LEU A 127 13.16 6.66 3.69
CA LEU A 127 12.90 7.99 4.22
C LEU A 127 11.43 8.18 4.60
N VAL A 128 10.48 7.59 3.86
CA VAL A 128 9.06 7.56 4.28
C VAL A 128 8.91 6.81 5.60
N ALA A 129 9.53 5.63 5.72
CA ALA A 129 9.51 4.84 6.95
C ALA A 129 10.14 5.60 8.13
N PHE A 130 11.24 6.31 7.89
CA PHE A 130 11.93 7.12 8.90
C PHE A 130 11.06 8.30 9.37
N GLU A 131 10.44 9.04 8.44
CA GLU A 131 9.57 10.18 8.77
C GLU A 131 8.34 9.71 9.56
N ILE A 132 7.75 8.55 9.23
CA ILE A 132 6.64 7.98 10.00
C ILE A 132 7.15 7.48 11.37
N GLY A 133 8.19 6.65 11.37
CA GLY A 133 8.71 5.98 12.56
C GLY A 133 9.23 6.96 13.62
N SER A 134 9.98 7.97 13.22
CA SER A 134 10.51 9.00 14.13
C SER A 134 9.38 9.73 14.89
N ARG A 135 8.30 10.12 14.21
CA ARG A 135 7.14 10.77 14.83
C ARG A 135 6.38 9.82 15.74
N VAL A 136 6.22 8.57 15.33
CA VAL A 136 5.55 7.55 16.15
C VAL A 136 6.31 7.30 17.45
N VAL A 137 7.65 7.21 17.40
CA VAL A 137 8.51 7.04 18.59
C VAL A 137 8.45 8.27 19.50
N GLN A 138 8.54 9.49 18.93
CA GLN A 138 8.42 10.74 19.70
C GLN A 138 7.08 10.84 20.44
N ALA A 139 5.99 10.42 19.80
CA ALA A 139 4.66 10.40 20.42
C ALA A 139 4.39 9.15 21.29
N LYS A 140 5.37 8.25 21.46
CA LYS A 140 5.25 6.97 22.20
C LYS A 140 4.09 6.10 21.70
N GLY A 141 3.75 6.20 20.43
CA GLY A 141 2.60 5.55 19.78
C GLY A 141 2.90 4.13 19.30
N TRP A 142 3.40 3.24 20.16
CA TRP A 142 3.96 1.92 19.80
C TRP A 142 3.08 1.06 18.86
N ARG A 143 1.75 1.17 18.97
CA ARG A 143 0.78 0.46 18.10
C ARG A 143 0.83 0.87 16.63
N ASN A 144 1.41 2.04 16.32
CA ASN A 144 1.59 2.56 14.97
C ASN A 144 3.00 2.26 14.44
N LEU A 145 3.89 1.69 15.26
CA LEU A 145 5.24 1.35 14.82
C LEU A 145 5.26 0.19 13.83
N PHE A 146 4.14 -0.56 13.72
CA PHE A 146 3.90 -1.60 12.73
C PHE A 146 4.18 -1.16 11.27
N PHE A 147 4.05 0.12 10.93
CA PHE A 147 4.40 0.58 9.58
C PHE A 147 5.90 0.48 9.28
N VAL A 148 6.78 0.59 10.27
CA VAL A 148 8.23 0.51 10.06
C VAL A 148 8.66 -0.85 9.49
N PRO A 149 8.38 -2.00 10.14
CA PRO A 149 8.71 -3.30 9.57
C PRO A 149 7.99 -3.55 8.24
N LEU A 150 6.78 -3.01 8.08
CA LEU A 150 6.03 -3.10 6.83
C LEU A 150 6.81 -2.43 5.66
N PHE A 151 7.35 -1.22 5.84
CA PHE A 151 8.20 -0.58 4.82
C PHE A 151 9.55 -1.28 4.63
N LEU A 152 10.14 -1.87 5.68
CA LEU A 152 11.36 -2.67 5.53
C LEU A 152 11.14 -3.89 4.63
N LEU A 153 9.98 -4.56 4.77
CA LEU A 153 9.59 -5.64 3.86
C LEU A 153 9.40 -5.13 2.42
N ALA A 154 8.83 -3.94 2.23
CA ALA A 154 8.69 -3.35 0.91
C ALA A 154 10.06 -3.01 0.28
N ILE A 155 11.05 -2.57 1.06
CA ILE A 155 12.42 -2.36 0.59
C ILE A 155 13.05 -3.68 0.15
N GLY A 156 12.87 -4.76 0.93
CA GLY A 156 13.34 -6.09 0.55
C GLY A 156 12.68 -6.58 -0.75
N ALA A 157 11.36 -6.41 -0.87
CA ALA A 157 10.61 -6.74 -2.08
C ALA A 157 11.05 -5.90 -3.29
N ASN A 158 11.39 -4.63 -3.09
CA ASN A 158 11.95 -3.77 -4.11
C ASN A 158 13.25 -4.35 -4.67
N PHE A 159 14.25 -4.61 -3.82
CA PHE A 159 15.51 -5.22 -4.27
C PHE A 159 15.31 -6.58 -4.92
N ALA A 160 14.43 -7.42 -4.35
CA ALA A 160 14.07 -8.70 -4.96
C ALA A 160 13.48 -8.51 -6.37
N SER A 161 12.60 -7.52 -6.57
CA SER A 161 12.01 -7.20 -7.87
C SER A 161 13.08 -6.90 -8.92
N TYR A 162 14.06 -6.04 -8.61
CA TYR A 162 15.15 -5.74 -9.53
C TYR A 162 16.12 -6.91 -9.73
N ALA A 163 16.35 -7.73 -8.71
CA ALA A 163 17.16 -8.94 -8.83
C ALA A 163 16.53 -9.95 -9.81
N THR A 164 15.19 -10.05 -9.85
CA THR A 164 14.50 -10.97 -10.77
C THR A 164 14.73 -10.63 -12.24
N ILE A 165 14.94 -9.36 -12.59
CA ILE A 165 15.28 -8.94 -13.97
C ILE A 165 16.61 -9.55 -14.41
N LYS A 166 17.57 -9.65 -13.49
CA LYS A 166 18.89 -10.24 -13.75
C LYS A 166 18.90 -11.76 -13.70
N GLY A 167 17.74 -12.40 -13.49
CA GLY A 167 17.63 -13.85 -13.30
C GLY A 167 18.34 -14.35 -12.04
N MET A 168 18.58 -13.49 -11.05
CA MET A 168 19.26 -13.88 -9.82
C MET A 168 18.32 -14.75 -8.95
N PRO A 169 18.77 -15.95 -8.52
CA PRO A 169 18.06 -16.73 -7.51
C PRO A 169 17.91 -15.91 -6.21
N PRO A 170 16.91 -16.19 -5.34
CA PRO A 170 16.07 -17.39 -5.32
C PRO A 170 14.60 -17.18 -5.76
N PHE A 171 14.19 -15.96 -6.12
CA PHE A 171 12.77 -15.61 -6.30
C PHE A 171 12.41 -15.27 -7.74
N THR A 172 11.25 -15.72 -8.18
CA THR A 172 10.61 -15.31 -9.45
C THR A 172 9.93 -13.95 -9.33
N SER A 173 9.77 -13.19 -10.42
CA SER A 173 9.06 -11.90 -10.39
C SER A 173 7.61 -12.04 -9.89
N SER A 174 6.91 -13.10 -10.30
CA SER A 174 5.54 -13.38 -9.85
C SER A 174 5.41 -13.55 -8.34
N ALA A 175 6.36 -14.23 -7.71
CA ALA A 175 6.43 -14.37 -6.25
C ALA A 175 6.53 -12.99 -5.55
N VAL A 176 7.36 -12.10 -6.07
CA VAL A 176 7.51 -10.73 -5.53
C VAL A 176 6.23 -9.92 -5.73
N TRP A 177 5.59 -10.01 -6.90
CA TRP A 177 4.33 -9.32 -7.17
C TRP A 177 3.22 -9.80 -6.22
N GLN A 178 3.10 -11.12 -6.03
CA GLN A 178 2.12 -11.71 -5.13
C GLN A 178 2.39 -11.33 -3.66
N ALA A 179 3.66 -11.32 -3.24
CA ALA A 179 4.05 -10.82 -1.92
C ALA A 179 3.59 -9.35 -1.73
N MET A 180 3.84 -8.48 -2.70
CA MET A 180 3.40 -7.08 -2.61
C MET A 180 1.87 -6.92 -2.61
N LEU A 181 1.13 -7.76 -3.33
CA LEU A 181 -0.34 -7.76 -3.24
C LEU A 181 -0.79 -8.11 -1.82
N TRP A 182 -0.23 -9.15 -1.18
CA TRP A 182 -0.54 -9.48 0.21
C TRP A 182 -0.12 -8.38 1.19
N TRP A 183 0.99 -7.71 0.91
CA TRP A 183 1.43 -6.54 1.67
C TRP A 183 0.37 -5.43 1.64
N PHE A 184 -0.19 -5.11 0.46
CA PHE A 184 -1.27 -4.13 0.34
C PHE A 184 -2.56 -4.62 1.00
N THR A 185 -2.93 -5.90 0.84
CA THR A 185 -4.09 -6.49 1.52
C THR A 185 -3.97 -6.36 3.04
N LEU A 186 -2.78 -6.64 3.60
CA LEU A 186 -2.49 -6.51 5.02
C LEU A 186 -2.59 -5.05 5.48
N LEU A 187 -1.99 -4.12 4.74
CA LEU A 187 -2.10 -2.68 5.01
C LEU A 187 -3.58 -2.25 5.02
N LEU A 188 -4.34 -2.60 4.00
CA LEU A 188 -5.76 -2.24 3.87
C LEU A 188 -6.62 -2.87 4.97
N SER A 189 -6.33 -4.12 5.37
CA SER A 189 -7.02 -4.78 6.49
C SER A 189 -6.79 -4.03 7.81
N VAL A 190 -5.53 -3.72 8.13
CA VAL A 190 -5.15 -3.02 9.37
C VAL A 190 -5.68 -1.58 9.38
N MET A 191 -5.56 -0.87 8.25
CA MET A 191 -6.05 0.50 8.12
C MET A 191 -7.57 0.58 8.11
N GLY A 192 -8.24 -0.30 7.36
CA GLY A 192 -9.69 -0.38 7.26
C GLY A 192 -10.34 -0.59 8.63
N ALA A 193 -9.80 -1.51 9.43
CA ALA A 193 -10.29 -1.79 10.78
C ALA A 193 -10.19 -0.61 11.75
N ARG A 194 -9.35 0.39 11.46
CA ARG A 194 -9.20 1.60 12.28
C ARG A 194 -10.04 2.76 11.72
N VAL A 195 -9.98 2.95 10.42
CA VAL A 195 -10.51 4.13 9.72
C VAL A 195 -12.02 4.02 9.53
N ILE A 196 -12.52 2.86 9.09
CA ILE A 196 -13.94 2.68 8.75
C ILE A 196 -14.82 2.77 10.00
N PRO A 197 -14.52 2.06 11.12
CA PRO A 197 -15.31 2.22 12.34
C PRO A 197 -15.22 3.62 12.93
N PHE A 198 -14.08 4.31 12.76
CA PHE A 198 -13.90 5.68 13.24
C PHE A 198 -14.81 6.67 12.49
N PHE A 199 -14.84 6.63 11.16
CA PHE A 199 -15.71 7.50 10.37
C PHE A 199 -17.19 7.18 10.58
N THR A 200 -17.52 5.89 10.71
CA THR A 200 -18.90 5.44 10.97
C THR A 200 -19.40 5.97 12.31
N ALA A 201 -18.63 5.76 13.39
CA ALA A 201 -18.97 6.25 14.72
C ALA A 201 -19.07 7.79 14.75
N ARG A 202 -18.15 8.49 14.08
CA ARG A 202 -18.10 9.96 14.09
C ARG A 202 -19.24 10.60 13.29
N ARG A 203 -19.70 9.99 12.19
CA ARG A 203 -20.76 10.57 11.36
C ARG A 203 -22.14 10.32 11.95
N PHE A 204 -22.39 9.12 12.47
CA PHE A 204 -23.70 8.70 12.96
C PHE A 204 -23.84 8.75 14.49
N ASN A 205 -22.82 9.21 15.22
CA ASN A 205 -22.74 9.19 16.68
C ASN A 205 -23.04 7.80 17.28
N PHE A 206 -22.67 6.74 16.57
CA PHE A 206 -22.75 5.38 17.08
C PHE A 206 -21.59 5.07 18.02
N GLU A 207 -21.83 4.14 18.95
CA GLU A 207 -20.73 3.55 19.70
C GLU A 207 -19.75 2.88 18.74
N LYS A 208 -18.47 3.23 18.87
CA LYS A 208 -17.41 2.65 18.05
C LYS A 208 -17.34 1.15 18.33
N ALA A 209 -17.45 0.33 17.29
CA ALA A 209 -17.28 -1.11 17.41
C ALA A 209 -15.92 -1.44 18.04
N ASN A 210 -15.94 -2.05 19.23
CA ASN A 210 -14.72 -2.40 19.94
C ASN A 210 -13.94 -3.49 19.18
N PRO A 211 -12.61 -3.30 18.99
CA PRO A 211 -11.77 -4.29 18.35
C PRO A 211 -11.72 -5.56 19.21
N ILE A 212 -11.96 -6.70 18.58
CA ILE A 212 -11.85 -8.00 19.23
C ILE A 212 -10.47 -8.55 18.88
N VAL A 213 -9.62 -8.72 19.89
CA VAL A 213 -8.20 -9.05 19.70
C VAL A 213 -8.02 -10.37 18.93
N TRP A 214 -8.77 -11.43 19.24
CA TRP A 214 -8.62 -12.69 18.51
C TRP A 214 -9.04 -12.57 17.04
N LEU A 215 -10.04 -11.75 16.74
CA LEU A 215 -10.50 -11.47 15.39
C LEU A 215 -9.45 -10.63 14.63
N ASP A 216 -8.91 -9.59 15.29
CA ASP A 216 -7.55 -9.01 15.21
C ASP A 216 -6.49 -9.89 14.52
N TRP A 217 -6.21 -11.00 15.20
CA TRP A 217 -5.20 -11.97 14.80
C TRP A 217 -5.69 -12.83 13.64
N ALA A 218 -6.91 -13.37 13.71
CA ALA A 218 -7.46 -14.27 12.70
C ALA A 218 -7.55 -13.63 11.30
N ALA A 219 -7.78 -12.33 11.19
CA ALA A 219 -7.86 -11.68 9.87
C ALA A 219 -6.51 -11.15 9.33
N ASN A 220 -5.52 -10.91 10.19
CA ASN A 220 -4.24 -10.30 9.77
C ASN A 220 -3.07 -11.29 9.75
N LEU A 221 -3.00 -12.24 10.68
CA LEU A 221 -1.92 -13.22 10.76
C LEU A 221 -1.85 -14.11 9.51
N PRO A 222 -2.97 -14.60 8.95
CA PRO A 222 -2.90 -15.38 7.71
C PRO A 222 -2.40 -14.56 6.53
N LEU A 223 -2.67 -13.24 6.47
CA LEU A 223 -2.12 -12.37 5.42
C LEU A 223 -0.59 -12.22 5.53
N VAL A 224 -0.06 -12.16 6.76
CA VAL A 224 1.39 -12.19 6.99
C VAL A 224 1.98 -13.53 6.55
N MET A 225 1.30 -14.64 6.85
CA MET A 225 1.73 -15.97 6.40
C MET A 225 1.69 -16.07 4.87
N LEU A 226 0.63 -15.59 4.22
CA LEU A 226 0.51 -15.55 2.76
C LEU A 226 1.62 -14.72 2.11
N PHE A 227 2.00 -13.58 2.71
CA PHE A 227 3.15 -12.78 2.28
C PHE A 227 4.45 -13.61 2.31
N LEU A 228 4.72 -14.31 3.41
CA LEU A 228 5.92 -15.13 3.57
C LEU A 228 5.91 -16.33 2.62
N LEU A 229 4.76 -16.99 2.50
CA LEU A 229 4.58 -18.17 1.65
C LEU A 229 4.67 -17.86 0.16
N SER A 230 4.45 -16.61 -0.29
CA SER A 230 4.69 -16.22 -1.68
C SER A 230 6.11 -16.57 -2.18
N PHE A 231 7.08 -16.65 -1.28
CA PHE A 231 8.46 -17.02 -1.59
C PHE A 231 8.73 -18.54 -1.55
N PHE A 232 7.74 -19.34 -1.14
CA PHE A 232 7.81 -20.80 -1.01
C PHE A 232 6.65 -21.46 -1.77
N PRO A 233 6.76 -21.65 -3.11
CA PRO A 233 5.65 -22.06 -3.96
C PRO A 233 4.99 -23.38 -3.56
N VAL A 234 5.79 -24.37 -3.15
CA VAL A 234 5.30 -25.70 -2.73
C VAL A 234 4.40 -25.57 -1.50
N THR A 235 4.85 -24.83 -0.49
CA THR A 235 4.10 -24.61 0.75
C THR A 235 2.87 -23.72 0.50
N MET A 236 2.99 -22.74 -0.40
CA MET A 236 1.88 -21.87 -0.81
C MET A 236 0.76 -22.66 -1.49
N ALA A 237 1.08 -23.66 -2.31
CA ALA A 237 0.09 -24.51 -2.95
C ALA A 237 -0.75 -25.32 -1.93
N GLN A 238 -0.14 -25.73 -0.81
CA GLN A 238 -0.81 -26.53 0.22
C GLN A 238 -1.58 -25.68 1.24
N LEU A 239 -0.99 -24.56 1.68
CA LEU A 239 -1.52 -23.75 2.78
C LEU A 239 -2.20 -22.46 2.31
N GLY A 240 -2.05 -22.06 1.05
CA GLY A 240 -2.57 -20.79 0.54
C GLY A 240 -4.09 -20.68 0.64
N GLN A 241 -4.81 -21.66 0.10
CA GLN A 241 -6.28 -21.70 0.13
C GLN A 241 -6.87 -21.65 1.56
N PRO A 242 -6.48 -22.53 2.50
CA PRO A 242 -7.05 -22.49 3.84
C PRO A 242 -6.74 -21.17 4.56
N LEU A 243 -5.55 -20.59 4.38
CA LEU A 243 -5.21 -19.28 4.94
C LEU A 243 -6.08 -18.16 4.36
N MET A 244 -6.38 -18.19 3.06
CA MET A 244 -7.27 -17.22 2.41
C MET A 244 -8.70 -17.33 2.93
N VAL A 245 -9.23 -18.55 3.09
CA VAL A 245 -10.58 -18.77 3.63
C VAL A 245 -10.68 -18.27 5.07
N ILE A 246 -9.68 -18.57 5.92
CA ILE A 246 -9.64 -18.08 7.30
C ILE A 246 -9.58 -16.55 7.35
N ALA A 247 -8.68 -15.93 6.57
CA ALA A 247 -8.57 -14.47 6.50
C ALA A 247 -9.86 -13.82 5.98
N GLY A 248 -10.43 -14.36 4.91
CA GLY A 248 -11.65 -13.87 4.27
C GLY A 248 -12.85 -13.95 5.22
N GLY A 249 -13.04 -15.08 5.89
CA GLY A 249 -14.09 -15.25 6.89
C GLY A 249 -13.92 -14.30 8.07
N ALA A 250 -12.71 -14.17 8.62
CA ALA A 250 -12.44 -13.25 9.71
C ALA A 250 -12.64 -11.77 9.31
N GLN A 251 -12.22 -11.36 8.12
CA GLN A 251 -12.47 -10.00 7.61
C GLN A 251 -13.96 -9.74 7.35
N LEU A 252 -14.71 -10.74 6.87
CA LEU A 252 -16.15 -10.62 6.68
C LEU A 252 -16.88 -10.46 8.01
N VAL A 253 -16.50 -11.22 9.04
CA VAL A 253 -17.04 -11.06 10.40
C VAL A 253 -16.74 -9.67 10.95
N ARG A 254 -15.52 -9.13 10.73
CA ARG A 254 -15.20 -7.74 11.10
C ARG A 254 -16.12 -6.75 10.39
N PHE A 255 -16.24 -6.89 9.07
CA PHE A 255 -17.04 -6.02 8.23
C PHE A 255 -18.51 -5.97 8.69
N ILE A 256 -19.12 -7.13 8.92
CA ILE A 256 -20.51 -7.25 9.40
C ILE A 256 -20.67 -6.57 10.76
N ARG A 257 -19.69 -6.69 11.67
CA ARG A 257 -19.74 -6.01 12.98
C ARG A 257 -19.72 -4.49 12.89
N TRP A 258 -19.28 -3.91 11.78
CA TRP A 258 -19.33 -2.46 11.55
C TRP A 258 -20.71 -1.97 11.10
N LYS A 259 -21.67 -2.89 10.92
CA LYS A 259 -23.06 -2.60 10.54
C LYS A 259 -23.17 -1.72 9.28
N PRO A 260 -22.56 -2.11 8.14
CA PRO A 260 -22.55 -1.32 6.90
C PRO A 260 -23.96 -0.90 6.44
N TRP A 261 -24.97 -1.73 6.68
CA TRP A 261 -26.37 -1.47 6.32
C TRP A 261 -26.96 -0.22 6.97
N LEU A 262 -26.41 0.25 8.10
CA LEU A 262 -26.85 1.49 8.76
C LEU A 262 -26.23 2.76 8.15
N THR A 263 -25.29 2.62 7.21
CA THR A 263 -24.48 3.73 6.68
C THR A 263 -24.87 4.20 5.28
N LEU A 264 -25.91 3.61 4.69
CA LEU A 264 -26.33 3.83 3.31
C LEU A 264 -26.78 5.26 3.01
N SER A 265 -27.15 6.04 4.03
CA SER A 265 -27.56 7.44 3.89
C SER A 265 -26.41 8.41 3.62
N GLU A 266 -25.16 8.02 3.89
CA GLU A 266 -23.99 8.88 3.71
C GLU A 266 -23.06 8.34 2.62
N PRO A 267 -22.97 9.00 1.45
CA PRO A 267 -22.10 8.60 0.35
C PRO A 267 -20.63 8.37 0.71
N LEU A 268 -20.11 9.23 1.58
CA LEU A 268 -18.73 9.14 2.04
C LEU A 268 -18.46 7.87 2.86
N VAL A 269 -19.44 7.40 3.64
CA VAL A 269 -19.25 6.28 4.57
C VAL A 269 -19.55 4.95 3.90
N TRP A 270 -20.62 4.85 3.10
CA TRP A 270 -20.94 3.58 2.45
C TRP A 270 -19.90 3.20 1.39
N SER A 271 -19.30 4.18 0.70
CA SER A 271 -18.23 3.91 -0.28
C SER A 271 -17.00 3.26 0.36
N LEU A 272 -16.63 3.65 1.59
CA LEU A 272 -15.58 3.00 2.36
C LEU A 272 -15.91 1.53 2.70
N HIS A 273 -17.17 1.26 3.03
CA HIS A 273 -17.63 -0.10 3.30
C HIS A 273 -17.66 -0.96 2.03
N ALA A 274 -18.14 -0.41 0.92
CA ALA A 274 -18.13 -1.09 -0.37
C ALA A 274 -16.70 -1.44 -0.81
N ALA A 275 -15.76 -0.51 -0.69
CA ALA A 275 -14.35 -0.77 -0.99
C ALA A 275 -13.74 -1.84 -0.08
N TYR A 276 -14.06 -1.84 1.22
CA TYR A 276 -13.57 -2.85 2.14
C TYR A 276 -14.15 -4.23 1.88
N LEU A 277 -15.43 -4.32 1.48
CA LEU A 277 -16.11 -5.59 1.17
C LEU A 277 -15.42 -6.36 0.04
N CYS A 278 -14.75 -5.67 -0.88
CA CYS A 278 -13.94 -6.32 -1.93
C CYS A 278 -12.82 -7.21 -1.37
N LEU A 279 -12.27 -6.91 -0.17
CA LEU A 279 -11.20 -7.70 0.46
C LEU A 279 -11.66 -9.09 0.93
N PRO A 280 -12.66 -9.24 1.81
CA PRO A 280 -13.13 -10.56 2.20
C PRO A 280 -13.73 -11.32 1.01
N LEU A 281 -14.38 -10.65 0.06
CA LEU A 281 -14.90 -11.31 -1.14
C LEU A 281 -13.77 -11.89 -1.99
N SER A 282 -12.71 -11.13 -2.28
CA SER A 282 -11.59 -11.62 -3.08
C SER A 282 -10.85 -12.78 -2.39
N LEU A 283 -10.66 -12.70 -1.07
CA LEU A 283 -10.04 -13.76 -0.28
C LEU A 283 -10.88 -15.05 -0.28
N LEU A 284 -12.19 -14.95 -0.06
CA LEU A 284 -13.09 -16.11 -0.05
C LEU A 284 -13.22 -16.73 -1.44
N LEU A 285 -13.39 -15.90 -2.48
CA LEU A 285 -13.47 -16.39 -3.86
C LEU A 285 -12.17 -17.12 -4.23
N ARG A 286 -11.00 -16.54 -3.95
CA ARG A 286 -9.72 -17.15 -4.28
C ARG A 286 -9.41 -18.40 -3.43
N GLY A 287 -9.89 -18.44 -2.19
CA GLY A 287 -9.70 -19.58 -1.28
C GLY A 287 -10.63 -20.77 -1.56
N LEU A 288 -11.83 -20.51 -2.10
CA LEU A 288 -12.86 -21.54 -2.35
C LEU A 288 -12.90 -22.01 -3.81
N LEU A 289 -12.43 -21.21 -4.76
CA LEU A 289 -12.46 -21.57 -6.17
C LEU A 289 -11.22 -22.39 -6.56
N ASP A 290 -11.43 -23.68 -6.75
CA ASP A 290 -10.49 -24.62 -7.40
C ASP A 290 -10.54 -24.53 -8.94
N ASN A 291 -10.84 -23.35 -9.48
CA ASN A 291 -10.84 -23.15 -10.92
C ASN A 291 -9.57 -22.39 -11.33
N PRO A 292 -8.65 -23.00 -12.11
CA PRO A 292 -7.41 -22.36 -12.55
C PRO A 292 -7.66 -21.02 -13.26
N PHE A 293 -8.73 -20.92 -14.04
CA PHE A 293 -9.10 -19.70 -14.76
C PHE A 293 -9.60 -18.60 -13.80
N ALA A 294 -10.43 -18.94 -12.81
CA ALA A 294 -10.87 -17.97 -11.80
C ALA A 294 -9.69 -17.53 -10.90
N SER A 295 -8.81 -18.48 -10.54
CA SER A 295 -7.64 -18.21 -9.71
C SER A 295 -6.61 -17.28 -10.37
N HIS A 296 -6.54 -17.29 -11.71
CA HIS A 296 -5.63 -16.46 -12.48
C HIS A 296 -6.17 -15.04 -12.71
N ASN A 297 -7.50 -14.88 -12.81
CA ASN A 297 -8.15 -13.61 -13.15
C ASN A 297 -8.58 -12.75 -11.93
N LEU A 298 -8.61 -13.30 -10.71
CA LEU A 298 -9.03 -12.59 -9.49
C LEU A 298 -7.92 -11.73 -8.86
N ILE A 299 -7.12 -11.05 -9.70
CA ILE A 299 -6.06 -10.10 -9.31
C ILE A 299 -6.46 -8.70 -9.76
#